data_AF-A0A5C4TLU1-F1
#
_entry.id   AF-A0A5C4TLU1-F1
#
_cell.length_a   1.000
_cell.length_b   1.000
_cell.length_c   1.000
_cell.angle_alpha   90.00
_cell.angle_beta   90.00
_cell.angle_gamma   90.00
#
_symmetry.space_group_name_H-M   'P 1'
#
loop_
_entity.id
_entity.type
_entity.pdbx_description
1 polymer ?
#
loop_
_entity_poly.entity_id
_entity_poly.type
_entity_poly.pdbx_seq_one_letter_code
_entity_poly.pdbx_strand_id
1 'polypeptide(L)'
;MAIKVLIILFSALLFGNGIYFLKHISTPFLMFKPQKNPLLSKILKISGICLILVALLGFMAALTNSLIMIVITLILGCICCAIPELLIMQFINK
;
A
#
# COMPACT_ATOMS: atom_id res chain seq x y z
N MET A 1 16.07 2.00 -19.27
CA MET A 1 14.93 1.09 -19.57
C MET A 1 14.56 0.23 -18.37
N ALA A 2 15.51 -0.46 -17.73
CA ALA A 2 15.24 -1.30 -16.55
C ALA A 2 14.50 -0.58 -15.40
N ILE A 3 14.95 0.62 -15.01
CA ILE A 3 14.32 1.41 -13.91
C ILE A 3 12.84 1.70 -14.18
N LYS A 4 12.46 1.98 -15.43
CA LYS A 4 11.05 2.19 -15.81
C LYS A 4 10.20 0.95 -15.59
N VAL A 5 10.71 -0.22 -15.97
CA VAL A 5 10.00 -1.49 -15.78
C VAL A 5 9.86 -1.80 -14.29
N LEU A 6 10.93 -1.58 -13.52
CA LEU A 6 10.95 -1.77 -12.07
C LEU A 6 9.94 -0.86 -11.35
N ILE A 7 9.87 0.43 -11.70
CA ILE A 7 8.91 1.34 -11.04
C ILE A 7 7.46 1.00 -11.41
N ILE A 8 7.19 0.60 -12.66
CA ILE A 8 5.85 0.15 -13.08
C ILE A 8 5.44 -1.10 -12.29
N LEU A 9 6.34 -2.07 -12.17
CA LEU A 9 6.09 -3.30 -11.41
C LEU A 9 5.87 -3.00 -9.92
N PHE A 10 6.70 -2.14 -9.33
CA PHE A 10 6.54 -1.68 -7.96
C PHE A 10 5.18 -0.99 -7.73
N SER A 11 4.79 -0.08 -8.63
CA SER A 11 3.49 0.59 -8.58
C SER A 11 2.33 -0.38 -8.73
N ALA A 12 2.44 -1.38 -9.61
CA ALA A 12 1.41 -2.41 -9.77
C ALA A 12 1.24 -3.25 -8.49
N LEU A 13 2.34 -3.61 -7.83
CA LEU A 13 2.31 -4.32 -6.54
C LEU A 13 1.67 -3.48 -5.43
N LEU A 14 2.07 -2.19 -5.31
CA LEU A 14 1.45 -1.25 -4.36
C LEU A 14 -0.06 -1.12 -4.60
N PHE A 15 -0.46 -1.00 -5.87
CA PHE A 15 -1.86 -0.88 -6.26
C PHE A 15 -2.65 -2.14 -5.88
N GLY A 16 -2.09 -3.32 -6.19
CA GLY A 16 -2.68 -4.61 -5.82
C GLY A 16 -2.84 -4.76 -4.30
N ASN A 17 -1.81 -4.42 -3.52
CA ASN A 17 -1.87 -4.45 -2.05
C ASN A 17 -2.90 -3.45 -1.51
N GLY A 18 -2.95 -2.25 -2.07
CA GLY A 18 -3.95 -1.24 -1.70
C GLY A 18 -5.37 -1.73 -1.93
N ILE A 19 -5.66 -2.29 -3.10
CA ILE A 19 -6.97 -2.92 -3.39
C ILE A 19 -7.24 -4.08 -2.44
N TYR A 20 -6.25 -4.92 -2.18
CA TYR A 20 -6.38 -6.07 -1.29
C TYR A 20 -6.77 -5.62 0.12
N PHE A 21 -6.14 -4.57 0.66
CA PHE A 21 -6.49 -4.00 1.96
C PHE A 21 -7.92 -3.44 1.96
N LEU A 22 -8.32 -2.72 0.92
CA LEU A 22 -9.67 -2.16 0.81
C LEU A 22 -10.75 -3.25 0.69
N LYS A 23 -10.47 -4.32 -0.05
CA LYS A 23 -11.40 -5.45 -0.19
C LYS A 23 -11.61 -6.20 1.13
N HIS A 24 -10.60 -6.20 2.01
CA HIS A 24 -10.64 -6.91 3.29
C HIS A 24 -10.96 -6.01 4.50
N ILE A 25 -11.55 -4.84 4.29
CA ILE A 25 -12.04 -3.97 5.39
C ILE A 25 -13.16 -4.67 6.18
N SER A 26 -14.01 -5.43 5.48
CA SER A 26 -15.22 -6.06 6.01
C SER A 26 -15.24 -7.58 5.87
N THR A 27 -14.13 -8.19 5.43
CA THR A 27 -13.93 -9.64 5.34
C THR A 27 -12.69 -10.05 6.14
N PRO A 28 -12.52 -11.33 6.50
CA PRO A 28 -11.33 -11.79 7.22
C PRO A 28 -10.07 -11.49 6.41
N PHE A 29 -9.11 -10.78 7.02
CA PHE A 29 -7.82 -10.45 6.42
C PHE A 29 -6.76 -11.38 7.01
N LEU A 30 -6.33 -12.40 6.27
CA LEU A 30 -5.39 -13.42 6.78
C LEU A 30 -5.90 -14.01 8.12
N MET A 31 -5.15 -13.83 9.22
CA MET A 31 -5.53 -14.26 10.58
C MET A 31 -6.38 -13.22 11.32
N PHE A 32 -6.49 -12.01 10.78
CA PHE A 32 -7.15 -10.88 11.43
C PHE A 32 -8.63 -10.80 11.06
N LYS A 33 -9.45 -10.40 12.04
CA LYS A 33 -10.91 -10.23 11.88
C LYS A 33 -11.28 -8.75 11.97
N PRO A 34 -11.03 -7.94 10.93
CA PRO A 34 -11.30 -6.49 10.94
C PRO A 34 -12.79 -6.16 11.17
N GLN A 35 -13.69 -7.09 10.85
CA GLN A 35 -15.11 -7.03 11.17
C GLN A 35 -15.41 -6.85 12.66
N LYS A 36 -14.56 -7.40 13.53
CA LYS A 36 -14.74 -7.37 14.98
C LYS A 36 -14.05 -6.17 15.64
N ASN A 37 -13.20 -5.45 14.90
CA ASN A 37 -12.42 -4.34 15.45
C ASN A 37 -12.46 -3.12 14.51
N PRO A 38 -13.23 -2.07 14.85
CA PRO A 38 -13.38 -0.89 13.99
C PRO A 38 -12.06 -0.14 13.78
N LEU A 39 -11.10 -0.23 14.72
CA LEU A 39 -9.77 0.37 14.55
C LEU A 39 -8.98 -0.34 13.46
N LEU A 40 -8.98 -1.67 13.46
CA LEU A 40 -8.29 -2.46 12.43
C LEU A 40 -8.90 -2.22 11.04
N SER A 41 -10.24 -2.16 10.96
CA SER A 41 -10.96 -1.81 9.74
C SER A 41 -10.58 -0.42 9.20
N LYS A 42 -10.46 0.57 10.11
CA LYS A 42 -10.02 1.94 9.76
C LYS A 42 -8.57 1.98 9.30
N ILE A 43 -7.68 1.22 9.94
CA ILE A 43 -6.27 1.10 9.54
C ILE A 43 -6.18 0.54 8.12
N LEU A 44 -6.81 -0.61 7.85
CA LEU A 44 -6.85 -1.23 6.51
C LEU A 44 -7.39 -0.26 5.45
N LYS A 45 -8.44 0.52 5.77
CA LYS A 45 -9.00 1.52 4.85
C LYS A 45 -8.00 2.63 4.54
N ILE A 46 -7.41 3.25 5.56
CA ILE A 46 -6.45 4.36 5.38
C ILE A 46 -5.22 3.86 4.63
N SER A 47 -4.66 2.73 5.05
CA SER A 47 -3.49 2.11 4.44
C SER A 47 -3.74 1.74 2.98
N GLY A 48 -4.91 1.16 2.68
CA GLY A 48 -5.29 0.82 1.31
C GLY A 48 -5.39 2.04 0.39
N ILE A 49 -6.00 3.13 0.87
CA ILE A 49 -6.07 4.40 0.11
C ILE A 49 -4.67 4.98 -0.11
N CYS A 50 -3.82 5.03 0.92
CA CYS A 50 -2.46 5.54 0.79
C CYS A 50 -1.63 4.75 -0.23
N LEU A 51 -1.70 3.41 -0.19
CA LEU A 51 -1.00 2.54 -1.14
C LEU A 51 -1.44 2.81 -2.59
N ILE A 52 -2.74 2.98 -2.82
CA ILE A 52 -3.27 3.32 -4.15
C ILE A 52 -2.76 4.69 -4.63
N LEU A 53 -2.78 5.70 -3.76
CA LEU A 53 -2.30 7.04 -4.12
C LEU A 53 -0.81 7.03 -4.48
N VAL A 54 0.02 6.32 -3.72
CA VAL A 54 1.45 6.19 -4.02
C VAL A 54 1.68 5.37 -5.29
N ALA A 55 0.88 4.34 -5.54
CA ALA A 55 0.95 3.58 -6.79
C ALA A 55 0.66 4.47 -8.02
N LEU A 56 -0.35 5.33 -7.94
CA LEU A 56 -0.68 6.29 -9.00
C LEU A 56 0.47 7.27 -9.26
N LEU A 57 1.11 7.77 -8.20
CA LEU A 57 2.31 8.61 -8.32
C LEU A 57 3.46 7.88 -9.04
N GLY A 58 3.64 6.59 -8.76
CA GLY A 58 4.67 5.81 -9.42
C GLY A 58 4.40 5.51 -10.90
N PHE A 59 3.13 5.30 -11.27
CA PHE A 59 2.77 5.24 -12.69
C PHE A 59 3.02 6.58 -13.39
N MET A 60 2.69 7.71 -12.75
CA MET A 60 3.04 9.04 -13.26
C MET A 60 4.55 9.24 -13.39
N ALA A 61 5.33 8.78 -12.40
CA ALA A 61 6.79 8.85 -12.43
C ALA A 61 7.41 8.05 -13.59
N ALA A 62 6.80 6.91 -13.94
CA ALA A 62 7.22 6.09 -15.08
C ALA A 62 6.98 6.80 -16.43
N LEU A 63 5.84 7.50 -16.54
CA LEU A 63 5.46 8.26 -17.73
C LEU A 63 6.36 9.49 -17.95
N THR A 64 6.57 10.29 -16.89
CA THR A 64 7.41 11.50 -16.95
C THR A 64 8.90 11.19 -17.03
N ASN A 65 9.30 9.95 -16.67
CA ASN A 65 10.70 9.53 -16.62
C ASN A 65 11.56 10.40 -15.68
N SER A 66 10.94 11.00 -14.67
CA SER A 66 11.59 11.88 -13.71
C SER A 66 12.22 11.07 -12.57
N LEU A 67 13.54 11.10 -12.47
CA LEU A 67 14.28 10.39 -11.42
C LEU A 67 13.85 10.88 -10.02
N ILE A 68 13.60 12.17 -9.86
CA ILE A 68 13.15 12.76 -8.59
C ILE A 68 11.79 12.18 -8.18
N MET A 69 10.84 12.07 -9.11
CA MET A 69 9.53 11.47 -8.81
C MET A 69 9.64 9.98 -8.47
N ILE A 70 10.54 9.25 -9.16
CA ILE A 70 10.78 7.83 -8.88
C ILE A 70 11.29 7.66 -7.45
N VAL A 71 12.27 8.47 -7.02
CA VAL A 71 12.83 8.42 -5.66
C VAL A 71 11.77 8.76 -4.61
N ILE A 72 10.99 9.82 -4.82
CA ILE A 72 9.90 10.21 -3.92
C ILE A 72 8.87 9.07 -3.79
N THR A 73 8.48 8.47 -4.91
CA THR A 73 7.54 7.34 -4.92
C THR A 73 8.09 6.15 -4.16
N LEU A 74 9.37 5.82 -4.33
CA LEU A 74 10.01 4.72 -3.62
C LEU A 74 10.01 4.94 -2.11
N ILE A 75 10.41 6.13 -1.65
CA ILE A 75 10.43 6.47 -0.22
C ILE A 75 9.03 6.37 0.37
N LEU A 76 8.04 7.01 -0.29
CA LEU A 76 6.65 6.95 0.15
C LEU A 76 6.11 5.52 0.14
N GLY A 77 6.42 4.74 -0.89
CA GLY A 77 5.95 3.35 -1.03
C GLY A 77 6.51 2.46 0.08
N CYS A 78 7.79 2.59 0.42
CA CYS A 78 8.39 1.88 1.54
C CYS A 78 7.68 2.21 2.86
N ILE A 79 7.44 3.51 3.13
CA ILE A 79 6.74 3.96 4.34
C ILE A 79 5.30 3.42 4.37
N CYS A 80 4.59 3.52 3.24
CA CYS A 80 3.21 3.06 3.11
C CYS A 80 3.06 1.54 3.17
N CYS A 81 4.11 0.76 2.91
CA CYS A 81 4.10 -0.69 3.14
C CYS A 81 4.42 -1.03 4.62
N ALA A 82 5.46 -0.42 5.18
CA ALA A 82 5.95 -0.79 6.51
C ALA A 82 5.00 -0.38 7.65
N ILE A 83 4.47 0.85 7.60
CA ILE A 83 3.63 1.36 8.70
C ILE A 83 2.35 0.52 8.90
N PRO A 84 1.57 0.18 7.84
CA PRO A 84 0.38 -0.63 8.01
C PRO A 84 0.67 -2.01 8.60
N GLU A 85 1.75 -2.66 8.19
CA GLU A 85 2.13 -3.98 8.70
C GLU A 85 2.44 -3.92 10.19
N LEU A 86 3.21 -2.92 10.64
CA LEU A 86 3.51 -2.69 12.05
C LEU A 86 2.23 -2.41 12.87
N LEU A 87 1.29 -1.62 12.32
CA LEU A 87 0.03 -1.33 12.98
C LEU A 87 -0.87 -2.56 13.08
N ILE A 88 -0.95 -3.37 12.03
CA ILE A 88 -1.75 -4.60 11.99
C ILE A 88 -1.18 -5.65 12.97
N MET A 89 0.14 -5.77 13.10
CA MET A 89 0.79 -6.69 14.05
C MET A 89 0.36 -6.47 15.50
N GLN A 90 -0.01 -5.24 15.90
CA GLN A 90 -0.52 -4.96 17.24
C GLN A 90 -1.83 -5.67 17.59
N PHE A 91 -2.52 -6.23 16.60
CA PHE A 91 -3.78 -6.95 16.74
C PHE A 91 -3.61 -8.47 16.69
N ILE A 92 -2.39 -9.01 16.55
CA ILE A 92 -2.20 -10.46 16.38
C ILE A 92 -2.48 -11.25 17.67
N ASN A 93 -2.25 -10.62 18.83
CA ASN A 93 -2.42 -11.21 20.16
C ASN A 93 -3.65 -10.64 20.91
N LYS A 94 -4.55 -9.93 20.23
CA LYS A 94 -5.80 -9.38 20.81
C LYS A 94 -7.01 -10.05 20.17
#